data_AF-A0A520D6J6-F1
#
_entry.id   AF-A0A520D6J6-F1
#
_cell.length_a   1.000
_cell.length_b   1.000
_cell.length_c   1.000
_cell.angle_alpha   90.00
_cell.angle_beta   90.00
_cell.angle_gamma   90.00
#
_symmetry.space_group_name_H-M   'P 1'
#
loop_
_entity.id
_entity.type
_entity.pdbx_description
1 polymer ?
#
loop_
_entity_poly.entity_id
_entity_poly.type
_entity_poly.pdbx_seq_one_letter_code
_entity_poly.pdbx_strand_id
1 'polypeptide(L)'
;MKRIFTLLILIPLLFATKNALSQVVIGKADTAMSKNNFSLREKQLLGLSPTTNPFYPLPNNLKRVVEYDAKNKRYIVKDLVGDKYVTNTQYLTIDEYQRLLNTEIKRGNWRSISNAEVSDFRNTGIIPQIQ
;
A
#
# COMPACT_ATOMS: atom_id res chain seq x y z
N MET A 1 -73.68 -20.09 -20.61
CA MET A 1 -72.31 -19.91 -21.15
C MET A 1 -71.64 -18.56 -20.82
N LYS A 2 -72.35 -17.52 -20.32
CA LYS A 2 -71.75 -16.20 -20.05
C LYS A 2 -70.76 -16.17 -18.87
N ARG A 3 -71.00 -16.95 -17.80
CA ARG A 3 -70.18 -16.98 -16.57
C ARG A 3 -68.83 -17.72 -16.74
N ILE A 4 -68.79 -18.70 -17.64
CA ILE A 4 -67.58 -19.47 -17.95
C ILE A 4 -66.64 -18.62 -18.81
N PHE A 5 -67.20 -17.85 -19.73
CA PHE A 5 -66.43 -16.94 -20.59
C PHE A 5 -65.78 -15.80 -19.79
N THR A 6 -66.46 -15.26 -18.78
CA THR A 6 -65.88 -14.26 -17.88
C THR A 6 -64.73 -14.82 -17.03
N LEU A 7 -64.82 -16.07 -16.58
CA LEU A 7 -63.74 -16.73 -15.83
C LEU A 7 -62.51 -17.00 -16.71
N LEU A 8 -62.73 -17.41 -17.96
CA LEU A 8 -61.65 -17.65 -18.93
C LEU A 8 -60.85 -16.39 -19.28
N ILE A 9 -61.46 -15.20 -19.19
CA ILE A 9 -60.78 -13.91 -19.43
C ILE A 9 -60.10 -13.39 -18.15
N LEU A 10 -60.66 -13.65 -16.97
CA LEU A 10 -60.12 -13.15 -15.70
C LEU A 10 -58.84 -13.88 -15.25
N ILE A 11 -58.73 -15.18 -15.54
CA ILE A 11 -57.59 -16.02 -15.15
C ILE A 11 -56.26 -15.55 -15.80
N PRO A 12 -56.15 -15.32 -17.12
CA PRO A 12 -54.90 -14.83 -17.71
C PRO A 12 -54.55 -13.41 -17.23
N LEU A 13 -55.55 -12.57 -16.94
CA LEU A 13 -55.34 -11.21 -16.42
C LEU A 13 -54.71 -11.22 -15.02
N LEU A 14 -55.08 -12.18 -14.16
CA LEU A 14 -54.51 -12.36 -12.82
C LEU A 14 -53.11 -12.99 -12.82
N PHE A 15 -52.73 -13.72 -13.87
CA PHE A 15 -51.39 -14.28 -14.01
C PHE A 15 -50.41 -13.33 -14.70
N ALA A 16 -50.88 -12.40 -15.54
CA ALA A 16 -50.05 -11.38 -16.18
C ALA A 16 -49.42 -10.39 -15.18
N THR A 17 -50.03 -10.17 -14.02
CA THR A 17 -49.52 -9.23 -13.00
C THR A 17 -48.36 -9.78 -12.16
N LYS A 18 -48.11 -11.10 -12.17
CA LYS A 18 -47.05 -11.70 -11.33
C LYS A 18 -45.63 -11.43 -11.83
N ASN A 19 -45.46 -11.14 -13.13
CA ASN A 19 -44.14 -10.93 -13.74
C ASN A 19 -43.71 -9.47 -13.80
N ALA A 20 -44.53 -8.52 -13.32
CA ALA A 20 -44.27 -7.09 -13.45
C ALA A 20 -43.52 -6.46 -12.25
N LEU A 21 -43.34 -7.16 -11.12
CA LEU A 21 -42.80 -6.59 -9.88
C LEU A 21 -41.49 -7.23 -9.39
N SER A 22 -40.74 -7.92 -10.25
CA SER A 22 -39.42 -8.45 -9.88
C SER A 22 -38.39 -8.27 -10.99
N GLN A 23 -38.31 -7.06 -11.53
CA GLN A 23 -37.02 -6.62 -12.08
C GLN A 23 -36.17 -6.18 -10.90
N VAL A 24 -35.29 -7.06 -10.43
CA VAL A 24 -34.05 -6.62 -9.81
C VAL A 24 -33.37 -5.79 -10.89
N VAL A 25 -33.35 -4.47 -10.72
CA VAL A 25 -32.45 -3.61 -11.47
C VAL A 25 -31.07 -4.16 -11.16
N ILE A 26 -30.49 -4.89 -12.10
CA ILE A 26 -29.06 -5.17 -12.10
C ILE A 26 -28.45 -3.79 -12.34
N GLY A 27 -28.30 -3.04 -11.25
CA GLY A 27 -27.52 -1.82 -11.23
C GLY A 27 -26.21 -2.20 -11.90
N LYS A 28 -25.85 -1.47 -12.95
CA LYS A 28 -24.59 -1.63 -13.67
C LYS A 28 -23.55 -2.09 -12.66
N ALA A 29 -23.00 -3.29 -12.84
CA ALA A 29 -21.93 -3.78 -12.00
C ALA A 29 -20.91 -2.64 -11.99
N ASP A 30 -20.85 -1.93 -10.86
CA ASP A 30 -20.04 -0.75 -10.76
C ASP A 30 -18.65 -1.23 -11.15
N THR A 31 -18.08 -0.64 -12.18
CA THR A 31 -16.64 -0.70 -12.44
C THR A 31 -15.88 0.03 -11.32
N ALA A 32 -16.38 -0.05 -10.08
CA ALA A 32 -15.67 0.18 -8.83
C ALA A 32 -14.98 -1.12 -8.42
N MET A 33 -14.30 -1.78 -9.36
CA MET A 33 -13.13 -2.55 -8.97
C MET A 33 -12.14 -1.57 -8.35
N SER A 34 -12.10 -1.59 -7.02
CA SER A 34 -10.91 -1.31 -6.20
C SER A 34 -10.25 0.05 -6.39
N LYS A 35 -10.99 1.15 -6.22
CA LYS A 35 -10.35 2.43 -5.86
C LYS A 35 -10.57 2.66 -4.37
N ASN A 36 -9.49 2.53 -3.61
CA ASN A 36 -9.45 2.78 -2.18
C ASN A 36 -9.80 4.27 -1.92
N ASN A 37 -10.98 4.52 -1.34
CA ASN A 37 -11.53 5.87 -1.09
C ASN A 37 -11.17 6.42 0.31
N PHE A 38 -10.22 5.80 1.03
CA PHE A 38 -9.83 6.34 2.34
C PHE A 38 -9.10 7.68 2.17
N SER A 39 -9.44 8.66 3.00
CA SER A 39 -8.68 9.90 3.08
C SER A 39 -7.26 9.62 3.58
N LEU A 40 -6.30 10.53 3.32
CA LEU A 40 -4.91 10.37 3.81
C LEU A 40 -4.86 10.16 5.34
N ARG A 41 -5.75 10.84 6.07
CA ARG A 41 -5.87 10.73 7.53
C ARG A 41 -6.44 9.38 7.96
N GLU A 42 -7.48 8.89 7.29
CA GLU A 42 -8.03 7.55 7.55
C GLU A 42 -7.01 6.46 7.25
N LYS A 43 -6.26 6.58 6.14
CA LYS A 43 -5.18 5.65 5.83
C LYS A 43 -4.13 5.60 6.92
N GLN A 44 -3.77 6.75 7.50
CA GLN A 44 -2.80 6.82 8.60
C GLN A 44 -3.33 6.15 9.87
N LEU A 45 -4.60 6.40 10.25
CA LEU A 45 -5.21 5.81 11.44
C LEU A 45 -5.43 4.30 11.30
N LEU A 46 -5.77 3.84 10.11
CA LEU A 46 -6.02 2.42 9.80
C LEU A 46 -4.72 1.64 9.51
N GLY A 47 -3.55 2.30 9.51
CA GLY A 47 -2.28 1.67 9.12
C GLY A 47 -2.20 1.28 7.63
N LEU A 48 -3.12 1.80 6.81
CA LEU A 48 -3.20 1.58 5.35
C LEU A 48 -2.40 2.62 4.56
N SER A 49 -1.78 3.59 5.24
CA SER A 49 -0.84 4.51 4.61
C SER A 49 0.33 3.68 4.07
N PRO A 50 0.83 3.93 2.85
CA PRO A 50 2.08 3.33 2.40
C PRO A 50 3.18 3.70 3.40
N THR A 51 3.48 2.79 4.31
CA THR A 51 4.62 2.86 5.24
C THR A 51 5.92 2.61 4.50
N THR A 52 5.82 2.18 3.25
CA THR A 52 6.90 2.03 2.31
C THR A 52 7.35 3.41 1.85
N ASN A 53 8.60 3.73 2.21
CA ASN A 53 9.32 4.85 1.62
C ASN A 53 9.16 4.76 0.08
N PRO A 54 8.67 5.80 -0.62
CA PRO A 54 8.49 5.76 -2.07
C PRO A 54 9.79 5.51 -2.84
N PHE A 55 10.94 5.68 -2.16
CA PHE A 55 12.27 5.37 -2.67
C PHE A 55 12.79 3.99 -2.22
N TYR A 56 11.90 3.08 -1.81
CA TYR A 56 12.25 1.69 -1.47
C TYR A 56 11.77 0.71 -2.57
N PRO A 57 12.60 -0.27 -2.98
CA PRO A 57 13.99 -0.47 -2.57
C PRO A 57 14.88 0.68 -3.06
N LEU A 58 15.90 1.02 -2.27
CA LEU A 58 16.86 2.04 -2.68
C LEU A 58 17.58 1.55 -3.95
N PRO A 59 17.89 2.45 -4.90
CA PRO A 59 18.57 2.08 -6.11
C PRO A 59 19.97 1.54 -5.78
N ASN A 60 20.40 0.51 -6.50
CA ASN A 60 21.63 -0.25 -6.19
C ASN A 60 22.91 0.60 -6.29
N ASN A 61 22.87 1.72 -7.01
CA ASN A 61 23.98 2.65 -7.21
C ASN A 61 24.01 3.80 -6.19
N LEU A 62 23.28 3.68 -5.07
CA LEU A 62 23.38 4.64 -3.97
C LEU A 62 24.70 4.46 -3.22
N LYS A 63 25.50 5.52 -3.16
CA LYS A 63 26.77 5.57 -2.43
C LYS A 63 26.75 6.74 -1.45
N ARG A 64 27.00 6.45 -0.16
CA ARG A 64 27.23 7.47 0.86
C ARG A 64 28.72 7.80 0.93
N VAL A 65 29.08 9.06 0.74
CA VAL A 65 30.44 9.57 0.93
C VAL A 65 30.47 10.37 2.23
N VAL A 66 31.42 10.01 3.09
CA VAL A 66 31.62 10.64 4.40
C VAL A 66 33.02 11.23 4.42
N GLU A 67 33.10 12.54 4.56
CA GLU A 67 34.34 13.28 4.68
C GLU A 67 34.42 13.88 6.09
N TYR A 68 35.59 13.84 6.73
CA TYR A 68 35.81 14.48 8.02
C TYR A 68 36.50 15.83 7.83
N ASP A 69 35.84 16.89 8.29
CA ASP A 69 36.41 18.23 8.37
C ASP A 69 37.01 18.45 9.77
N ALA A 70 38.34 18.39 9.84
CA ALA A 70 39.10 18.57 11.08
C ALA A 70 39.05 20.02 11.61
N LYS A 71 38.90 21.01 10.73
CA LYS A 71 38.87 22.44 11.14
C LYS A 71 37.62 22.72 11.96
N ASN A 72 36.50 22.17 11.52
CA ASN A 72 35.21 22.42 12.12
C ASN A 72 34.67 21.23 12.94
N LYS A 73 35.49 20.18 13.14
CA LYS A 73 35.21 18.95 13.90
C LYS A 73 33.87 18.31 13.54
N ARG A 74 33.58 18.18 12.24
CA ARG A 74 32.30 17.69 11.74
C ARG A 74 32.48 16.74 10.58
N TYR A 75 31.54 15.81 10.47
CA TYR A 75 31.38 14.95 9.31
C TYR A 75 30.50 15.63 8.27
N ILE A 76 30.92 15.55 7.02
CA ILE A 76 30.20 15.99 5.84
C ILE A 76 29.68 14.73 5.16
N VAL A 77 28.37 14.51 5.22
CA VAL A 77 27.71 13.33 4.64
C VAL A 77 27.00 13.74 3.35
N LYS A 78 27.33 13.04 2.26
CA LYS A 78 26.75 13.24 0.93
C LYS A 78 26.24 11.90 0.41
N ASP A 79 24.99 11.84 -0.03
CA ASP A 79 24.49 10.65 -0.74
C ASP A 79 24.48 10.90 -2.25
N LEU A 80 25.13 9.99 -2.98
CA LEU A 80 25.22 10.01 -4.44
C LEU A 80 24.44 8.84 -5.03
N VAL A 81 23.83 9.06 -6.19
CA VAL A 81 23.28 8.00 -7.05
C VAL A 81 24.03 8.07 -8.36
N GLY A 82 24.91 7.08 -8.61
CA GLY A 82 25.95 7.22 -9.63
C GLY A 82 26.87 8.40 -9.30
N ASP A 83 26.91 9.40 -10.18
CA ASP A 83 27.79 10.58 -10.04
C ASP A 83 27.05 11.85 -9.60
N LYS A 84 25.75 11.76 -9.29
CA LYS A 84 24.92 12.91 -8.92
C LYS A 84 24.58 12.90 -7.43
N TYR A 85 24.70 14.06 -6.79
CA TYR A 85 24.22 14.28 -5.43
C TYR A 85 22.69 14.24 -5.41
N VAL A 86 22.13 13.38 -4.56
CA VAL A 86 20.67 13.20 -4.44
C VAL A 86 20.12 13.90 -3.20
N THR A 87 20.92 13.97 -2.14
CA THR A 87 20.53 14.62 -0.89
C THR A 87 21.34 15.87 -0.65
N ASN A 88 20.74 16.82 0.08
CA ASN A 88 21.47 17.97 0.58
C ASN A 88 22.60 17.49 1.50
N THR A 89 23.78 18.10 1.35
CA THR A 89 24.93 17.78 2.19
C THR A 89 24.60 18.02 3.66
N GLN A 90 24.79 16.99 4.47
CA GLN A 90 24.55 17.06 5.91
C GLN A 90 25.86 17.31 6.64
N TYR A 91 25.84 18.27 7.55
CA TYR A 91 26.96 18.57 8.43
C TYR A 91 26.59 18.08 9.82
N LEU A 92 27.29 17.06 10.28
CA LEU A 92 27.01 16.40 11.55
C LEU A 92 28.22 16.51 12.46
N THR A 93 27.99 16.84 13.72
CA THR A 93 29.01 16.67 14.75
C THR A 93 29.35 15.18 14.92
N ILE A 94 30.45 14.89 15.61
CA ILE A 94 30.88 13.50 15.88
C ILE A 94 29.78 12.71 16.59
N ASP A 95 29.17 13.31 17.61
CA ASP A 95 28.11 12.68 18.41
C ASP A 95 26.84 12.44 17.59
N GLU A 96 26.43 13.41 16.77
CA GLU A 96 25.27 13.29 15.89
C GLU A 96 25.48 12.19 14.85
N TYR A 97 26.66 12.15 14.24
CA TYR A 97 27.01 11.11 13.28
C TYR A 97 26.99 9.72 13.93
N GLN A 98 27.55 9.58 15.13
CA GLN A 98 27.52 8.32 15.88
C GLN A 98 26.09 7.88 16.20
N ARG A 99 25.22 8.81 16.64
CA ARG A 99 23.80 8.53 16.91
C ARG A 99 23.05 8.09 15.66
N LEU A 100 23.29 8.76 14.53
CA LEU A 100 22.72 8.41 13.24
C LEU A 100 23.10 6.98 12.85
N LEU A 101 24.40 6.66 12.91
CA LEU A 101 24.93 5.35 12.55
C LEU A 101 24.35 4.25 13.44
N ASN A 102 24.31 4.48 14.75
CA ASN A 102 23.71 3.55 15.71
C ASN A 102 22.23 3.30 15.42
N THR A 103 21.48 4.33 15.05
CA THR A 103 20.06 4.21 14.72
C THR A 103 19.85 3.44 13.42
N GLU A 104 20.67 3.68 12.40
CA GLU A 104 20.63 2.93 11.14
C GLU A 104 20.94 1.46 11.35
N ILE A 105 21.99 1.13 12.13
CA ILE A 105 22.36 -0.25 12.47
C ILE A 105 21.21 -0.95 13.22
N LYS A 106 20.68 -0.32 14.27
CA LYS A 106 19.56 -0.89 15.04
C LYS A 106 18.35 -1.17 14.15
N ARG A 107 18.00 -0.22 13.27
CA ARG A 107 16.88 -0.36 12.35
C ARG A 107 17.11 -1.48 11.32
N GLY A 108 18.32 -1.57 10.76
CA GLY A 108 18.70 -2.63 9.84
C GLY A 108 18.63 -4.01 10.50
N ASN A 109 19.18 -4.13 11.70
CA ASN A 109 19.11 -5.36 12.49
C ASN A 109 17.67 -5.78 12.78
N TRP A 110 16.84 -4.86 13.29
CA TRP A 110 15.43 -5.13 13.54
C TRP A 110 14.69 -5.63 12.30
N ARG A 111 14.90 -4.98 11.14
CA ARG A 111 14.32 -5.42 9.86
C ARG A 111 14.82 -6.80 9.43
N SER A 112 16.10 -7.10 9.64
CA SER A 112 16.66 -8.41 9.33
C SER A 112 16.02 -9.51 10.16
N ILE A 113 15.89 -9.28 11.48
CA ILE A 113 15.28 -10.24 12.41
C ILE A 113 13.78 -10.42 12.09
N SER A 114 13.03 -9.31 11.93
CA SER A 114 11.59 -9.39 11.66
C SER A 114 11.27 -10.07 10.34
N ASN A 115 12.13 -9.88 9.33
CA ASN A 115 11.94 -10.49 8.02
C ASN A 115 12.41 -11.94 7.97
N ALA A 116 13.30 -12.39 8.88
CA ALA A 116 13.81 -13.75 8.88
C ALA A 116 12.66 -14.77 9.06
N GLU A 117 11.83 -14.59 10.09
CA GLU A 117 10.68 -15.47 10.35
C GLU A 117 9.69 -15.47 9.18
N VAL A 118 9.36 -14.29 8.65
CA VAL A 118 8.44 -14.16 7.52
C VAL A 118 9.01 -14.76 6.23
N SER A 119 10.33 -14.70 6.04
CA SER A 119 10.99 -15.24 4.84
C SER A 119 10.89 -16.76 4.77
N ASP A 120 10.97 -17.45 5.91
CA ASP A 120 10.81 -18.92 6.00
C ASP A 120 9.37 -19.34 5.61
N PHE A 121 8.35 -18.60 6.07
CA PHE A 121 6.96 -18.84 5.68
C PHE A 121 6.66 -18.50 4.21
N ARG A 122 7.33 -17.48 3.66
CA ARG A 122 7.21 -17.13 2.23
C ARG A 122 7.88 -18.16 1.31
N ASN A 123 8.94 -18.82 1.76
CA ASN A 123 9.63 -19.86 1.00
C ASN A 123 8.90 -21.21 1.02
N THR A 124 8.17 -21.48 2.11
CA THR A 124 7.36 -22.71 2.27
C THR A 124 6.02 -22.66 1.52
N GLY A 125 5.67 -21.55 0.88
CA GLY A 125 4.53 -21.43 -0.04
C GLY A 125 3.15 -21.35 0.61
N ILE A 126 3.07 -21.30 1.95
CA ILE A 126 1.79 -21.19 2.68
C ILE A 126 1.20 -19.78 2.55
N ILE A 127 2.05 -18.75 2.42
CA ILE A 127 1.62 -17.35 2.22
C ILE A 127 2.16 -16.85 0.87
N PRO A 128 1.30 -16.42 -0.07
CA PRO A 128 1.75 -15.91 -1.36
C PRO A 128 2.59 -14.64 -1.18
N GLN A 129 3.65 -14.52 -1.99
CA GLN A 129 4.51 -13.34 -1.96
C GLN A 129 3.74 -12.12 -2.46
N ILE A 130 3.79 -11.03 -1.68
CA ILE A 130 3.19 -9.76 -2.06
C ILE A 130 4.07 -9.16 -3.16
N GLN A 131 3.51 -8.98 -4.37
CA GLN A 131 4.18 -8.32 -5.51
C GLN A 131 4.35 -6.82 -5.28
#